data_AF-A0A3N4RI85-F1
#
_entry.id   AF-A0A3N4RI85-F1
#
_cell.length_a   1.000
_cell.length_b   1.000
_cell.length_c   1.000
_cell.angle_alpha   90.00
_cell.angle_beta   90.00
_cell.angle_gamma   90.00
#
_symmetry.space_group_name_H-M   'P 1'
#
loop_
_entity.id
_entity.type
_entity.pdbx_description
1 polymer ?
#
loop_
_entity_poly.entity_id
_entity_poly.type
_entity_poly.pdbx_seq_one_letter_code
_entity_poly.pdbx_strand_id
1 'polypeptide(L)'
;MVHLARPRLRSVPAVRREACGSQSGELRIVRPPGLPAVIRWQPAGGEPVDLLPPYRLDRVELRRSHRASLHGLTAGVRLVTAGWSPLFLVLPADLPALALAAASTRRRGPSGGPG
;
A
#
# COMPACT_ATOMS: atom_id res chain seq x y z
N MET A 1 -10.23 2.42 -32.77
CA MET A 1 -8.88 2.75 -32.28
C MET A 1 -8.87 2.61 -30.76
N VAL A 2 -8.51 1.44 -30.23
CA VAL A 2 -8.51 1.19 -28.77
C VAL A 2 -7.22 1.72 -28.18
N HIS A 3 -7.31 2.83 -27.44
CA HIS A 3 -6.20 3.34 -26.64
C HIS A 3 -6.02 2.38 -25.45
N LEU A 4 -5.14 1.38 -25.59
CA LEU A 4 -4.75 0.50 -24.48
C LEU A 4 -4.05 1.38 -23.44
N ALA A 5 -4.81 1.87 -22.46
CA ALA A 5 -4.25 2.63 -21.36
C ALA A 5 -3.16 1.78 -20.70
N ARG A 6 -1.92 2.28 -20.68
CA ARG A 6 -0.82 1.53 -20.06
C ARG A 6 -1.06 1.42 -18.55
N PRO A 7 -0.80 0.27 -17.92
CA PRO A 7 -0.89 0.15 -16.48
C PRO A 7 0.03 1.19 -15.83
N ARG A 8 -0.53 2.00 -14.92
CA ARG A 8 0.27 2.97 -14.16
C ARG A 8 0.93 2.26 -13.00
N LEU A 9 2.25 2.20 -13.02
CA LEU A 9 3.07 1.75 -11.90
C LEU A 9 3.51 2.97 -11.08
N ARG A 10 3.31 2.91 -9.77
CA ARG A 10 3.87 3.88 -8.82
C ARG A 10 4.62 3.14 -7.72
N SER A 11 5.89 3.47 -7.53
CA SER A 11 6.67 3.06 -6.36
C SER A 11 6.51 4.09 -5.25
N VAL A 12 6.28 3.61 -4.03
CA VAL A 12 6.24 4.41 -2.81
C VAL A 12 7.35 3.90 -1.89
N PRO A 13 8.42 4.67 -1.64
CA PRO A 13 9.44 4.31 -0.67
C PRO A 13 8.80 4.07 0.71
N ALA A 14 9.13 2.95 1.33
CA ALA A 14 8.58 2.61 2.63
C ALA A 14 9.56 1.80 3.48
N VAL A 15 9.34 1.86 4.80
CA VAL A 15 10.00 0.97 5.76
C VAL A 15 8.93 0.13 6.45
N ARG A 16 8.97 -1.18 6.27
CA ARG A 16 8.13 -2.13 6.98
C ARG A 16 8.67 -2.35 8.39
N ARG A 17 7.80 -2.29 9.40
CA ARG A 17 8.13 -2.59 10.80
C ARG A 17 7.74 -4.03 11.10
N GLU A 18 8.66 -4.76 11.71
CA GLU A 18 8.49 -6.15 12.14
C GLU A 18 8.77 -6.28 13.64
N ALA A 19 8.37 -7.40 14.25
CA ALA A 19 8.55 -7.62 15.69
C ALA A 19 10.01 -7.53 16.14
N CYS A 20 10.95 -7.94 15.27
CA CYS A 20 12.38 -7.99 15.57
C CYS A 20 13.21 -6.96 14.77
N GLY A 21 12.58 -6.03 14.04
CA GLY A 21 13.35 -5.11 13.21
C GLY A 21 12.55 -4.23 12.25
N SER A 22 13.26 -3.70 11.27
CA SER A 22 12.67 -2.90 10.20
C SER A 22 13.33 -3.23 8.87
N GLN A 23 12.53 -3.33 7.82
CA GLN A 23 12.98 -3.65 6.47
C GLN A 23 12.63 -2.49 5.52
N SER A 24 13.64 -1.93 4.87
CA SER A 24 13.46 -0.90 3.84
C SER A 24 13.08 -1.51 2.50
N GLY A 25 12.37 -0.76 1.68
CA GLY A 25 11.91 -1.20 0.37
C GLY A 25 10.88 -0.24 -0.23
N GLU A 26 10.03 -0.76 -1.10
CA GLU A 26 9.01 0.00 -1.79
C GLU A 26 7.65 -0.71 -1.79
N LEU A 27 6.58 0.06 -1.62
CA LEU A 27 5.24 -0.36 -1.97
C LEU A 27 5.00 -0.05 -3.45
N ARG A 28 4.91 -1.09 -4.27
CA ARG A 28 4.59 -1.00 -5.69
C ARG A 28 3.08 -1.06 -5.88
N ILE A 29 2.52 0.02 -6.40
CA ILE A 29 1.10 0.14 -6.73
C ILE A 29 0.98 -0.03 -8.25
N VAL A 30 0.31 -1.09 -8.67
CA VAL A 30 -0.03 -1.34 -10.07
C VAL A 30 -1.51 -1.04 -10.26
N ARG A 31 -1.85 -0.18 -11.23
CA ARG A 31 -3.24 0.06 -11.63
C ARG A 31 -3.45 -0.38 -13.07
N PRO A 32 -3.93 -1.62 -13.29
CA PRO A 32 -4.37 -2.04 -14.60
C PRO A 32 -5.65 -1.26 -14.99
N PRO A 33 -5.85 -0.97 -16.28
CA PRO A 33 -7.08 -0.34 -16.75
C PRO A 33 -8.30 -1.20 -16.43
N GLY A 34 -9.35 -0.60 -15.88
CA GLY A 34 -10.61 -1.29 -15.59
C GLY A 34 -10.56 -2.29 -14.43
N LEU A 35 -9.42 -2.46 -13.75
CA LEU A 35 -9.27 -3.36 -12.61
C LEU A 35 -8.88 -2.58 -11.34
N PRO A 36 -9.21 -3.11 -10.15
CA PRO A 36 -8.72 -2.56 -8.89
C PRO A 36 -7.19 -2.51 -8.84
N ALA A 37 -6.65 -1.55 -8.08
CA ALA A 37 -5.22 -1.47 -7.86
C ALA A 37 -4.71 -2.72 -7.14
N VAL A 38 -3.48 -3.13 -7.45
CA VAL A 38 -2.73 -4.16 -6.72
C VAL A 38 -1.57 -3.48 -6.02
N ILE A 39 -1.36 -3.80 -4.75
CA ILE A 39 -0.23 -3.31 -3.94
C ILE A 39 0.68 -4.49 -3.62
N ARG A 40 1.97 -4.35 -3.93
CA ARG A 40 3.02 -5.33 -3.65
C ARG A 40 4.10 -4.68 -2.80
N TRP A 41 4.57 -5.37 -1.78
CA TRP A 41 5.77 -4.99 -1.04
C TRP A 41 7.01 -5.54 -1.74
N GLN A 42 7.98 -4.68 -2.05
CA GLN A 42 9.27 -5.07 -2.59
C GLN A 42 10.36 -4.66 -1.57
N PRO A 43 10.88 -5.60 -0.77
CA PRO A 43 12.06 -5.34 0.05
C PRO A 43 13.25 -4.89 -0.81
N ALA A 44 14.13 -4.07 -0.24
CA ALA A 44 15.37 -3.63 -0.91
C ALA A 44 16.38 -4.77 -1.18
N GLY A 45 16.23 -5.93 -0.52
CA GLY A 45 17.13 -7.07 -0.66
C GLY A 45 16.43 -8.41 -0.41
N GLY A 46 15.22 -8.58 -0.97
CA GLY A 46 14.46 -9.82 -0.79
C GLY A 46 13.34 -9.97 -1.82
N GLU A 47 12.64 -11.09 -1.73
CA GLU A 47 11.56 -11.41 -2.66
C GLU A 47 10.33 -10.50 -2.46
N PRO A 48 9.66 -10.11 -3.55
CA PRO A 48 8.41 -9.37 -3.47
C PRO A 48 7.33 -10.17 -2.74
N VAL A 49 6.53 -9.47 -1.94
CA VAL A 49 5.39 -10.03 -1.23
C VAL A 49 4.12 -9.36 -1.73
N ASP A 50 3.20 -10.16 -2.26
CA ASP A 50 1.88 -9.68 -2.67
C ASP A 50 1.01 -9.39 -1.45
N LEU A 51 0.45 -8.19 -1.41
CA LEU A 51 -0.54 -7.80 -0.41
C LEU A 51 -1.89 -8.14 -1.01
N LEU A 52 -2.68 -8.98 -0.33
CA LEU A 52 -3.95 -9.46 -0.87
C LEU A 52 -5.06 -8.42 -0.63
N PRO A 53 -5.84 -8.04 -1.66
CA PRO A 53 -7.04 -7.23 -1.44
C PRO A 53 -8.10 -8.02 -0.63
N PRO A 54 -9.08 -7.34 -0.01
CA PRO A 54 -9.30 -5.90 -0.01
C PRO A 54 -8.28 -5.17 0.87
N TYR A 55 -7.90 -3.96 0.45
CA TYR A 55 -6.97 -3.12 1.19
C TYR A 55 -7.71 -2.11 2.05
N ARG A 56 -7.28 -1.98 3.31
CA ARG A 56 -7.64 -0.85 4.16
C ARG A 56 -6.38 -0.19 4.70
N LEU A 57 -6.30 1.13 4.52
CA LEU A 57 -5.19 1.94 5.00
C LEU A 57 -5.64 2.62 6.29
N ASP A 58 -5.05 2.22 7.41
CA ASP A 58 -5.25 2.87 8.70
C ASP A 58 -4.03 3.73 9.01
N ARG A 59 -4.25 5.00 9.35
CA ARG A 59 -3.18 5.86 9.87
C ARG A 59 -2.87 5.44 11.29
N VAL A 60 -1.59 5.31 11.60
CA VAL A 60 -1.10 4.95 12.92
C VAL A 60 -0.28 6.12 13.44
N GLU A 61 -0.68 6.64 14.61
CA GLU A 61 0.12 7.62 15.31
C GLU A 61 1.44 7.00 15.75
N LEU A 62 2.54 7.53 15.23
CA LEU A 62 3.87 7.12 15.64
C LEU A 62 4.36 8.04 16.75
N ARG A 63 4.59 7.49 17.93
CA ARG A 63 5.32 8.22 18.96
C ARG A 63 6.79 8.32 18.54
N ARG A 64 7.19 9.51 18.07
CA ARG A 64 8.57 10.01 17.87
C ARG A 64 9.63 8.93 17.56
N SER A 65 9.50 8.26 16.41
CA SER A 65 10.57 7.36 15.94
C SER A 65 11.70 8.18 15.32
N HIS A 66 12.82 8.33 16.03
CA HIS A 66 13.98 9.11 15.58
C HIS A 66 14.50 8.65 14.19
N ARG A 67 14.53 7.34 13.92
CA ARG A 67 14.90 6.79 12.60
C ARG A 67 13.91 7.14 11.48
N ALA A 68 12.62 7.27 11.79
CA ALA A 68 11.61 7.64 10.80
C ALA A 68 11.81 9.10 10.34
N SER A 69 12.20 9.97 11.27
CA SER A 69 12.52 11.37 10.97
C SER A 69 13.75 11.51 10.09
N LEU A 70 14.78 10.68 10.31
CA LEU A 70 16.04 10.74 9.53
C LEU A 70 15.85 10.43 8.04
N HIS A 71 14.83 9.63 7.69
CA HIS A 71 14.51 9.29 6.29
C HIS A 71 13.30 10.06 5.74
N GLY A 72 12.74 11.02 6.50
CA GLY A 72 11.52 11.75 6.13
C GLY A 72 10.23 10.91 6.09
N LEU A 73 10.32 9.60 6.39
CA LEU A 73 9.20 8.65 6.38
C LEU A 73 8.41 8.74 7.69
N THR A 74 7.65 9.82 7.87
CA THR A 74 7.01 10.13 9.15
C THR A 74 5.56 9.64 9.27
N ALA A 75 4.93 9.21 8.18
CA ALA A 75 3.56 8.72 8.23
C ALA A 75 3.51 7.21 8.51
N GLY A 76 3.00 6.85 9.69
CA GLY A 76 2.70 5.45 10.02
C GLY A 76 1.41 5.02 9.36
N VAL A 77 1.46 3.96 8.57
CA VAL A 77 0.28 3.36 7.95
C VAL A 77 0.26 1.86 8.17
N ARG A 78 -0.87 1.35 8.66
CA ARG A 78 -1.16 -0.08 8.67
C ARG A 78 -1.97 -0.41 7.43
N LEU A 79 -1.43 -1.30 6.60
CA LEU A 79 -2.17 -1.83 5.45
C LEU A 79 -2.83 -3.15 5.87
N VAL A 80 -4.14 -3.12 6.10
CA VAL A 80 -4.94 -4.29 6.43
C VAL A 80 -5.26 -5.04 5.13
N THR A 81 -4.92 -6.32 5.10
CA THR A 81 -5.15 -7.27 3.98
C THR A 81 -5.84 -8.53 4.51
N ALA A 82 -6.32 -9.40 3.61
CA ALA A 82 -7.09 -10.59 3.99
C ALA A 82 -6.36 -11.59 4.92
N GLY A 83 -5.02 -11.58 4.94
CA GLY A 83 -4.23 -12.53 5.74
C GLY A 83 -3.39 -11.91 6.85
N TRP A 84 -3.14 -10.59 6.82
CA TRP A 84 -2.23 -9.92 7.75
C TRP A 84 -2.30 -8.40 7.63
N SER A 85 -1.70 -7.67 8.58
CA SER A 85 -1.77 -6.20 8.65
C SER A 85 -0.40 -5.54 8.90
N PRO A 86 0.50 -5.54 7.91
CA PRO A 86 1.82 -4.93 8.03
C PRO A 86 1.76 -3.42 8.33
N LEU A 87 2.67 -2.98 9.20
CA LEU A 87 2.90 -1.57 9.50
C LEU A 87 4.04 -1.05 8.62
N PHE A 88 3.78 0.03 7.90
CA PHE A 88 4.75 0.74 7.08
C PHE A 88 4.94 2.18 7.55
N LEU A 89 6.15 2.68 7.37
CA LEU A 89 6.50 4.09 7.43
C LEU A 89 6.66 4.59 6.01
N VAL A 90 5.94 5.65 5.65
CA VAL A 90 5.95 6.23 4.29
C VAL A 90 6.11 7.75 4.37
N LEU A 91 6.42 8.37 3.23
CA LEU A 91 6.36 9.83 3.12
C LEU A 91 4.90 10.29 3.21
N PRO A 92 4.59 11.38 3.95
CA PRO A 92 3.24 11.94 4.00
C PRO A 92 2.66 12.26 2.61
N ALA A 93 3.52 12.67 1.66
CA ALA A 93 3.14 12.99 0.28
C ALA A 93 2.62 11.78 -0.52
N ASP A 94 2.95 10.55 -0.10
CA ASP A 94 2.52 9.31 -0.77
C ASP A 94 1.22 8.72 -0.19
N LEU A 95 0.75 9.24 0.95
CA LEU A 95 -0.50 8.81 1.57
C LEU A 95 -1.72 8.88 0.62
N PRO A 96 -1.93 9.93 -0.17
CA PRO A 96 -3.07 9.99 -1.09
C PRO A 96 -3.05 8.87 -2.13
N ALA A 97 -1.85 8.46 -2.57
CA ALA A 97 -1.70 7.42 -3.58
C ALA A 97 -2.08 6.04 -3.04
N LEU A 98 -1.63 5.74 -1.82
CA LEU A 98 -1.95 4.52 -1.08
C LEU A 98 -3.44 4.48 -0.72
N ALA A 99 -4.00 5.60 -0.24
CA ALA A 99 -5.41 5.70 0.09
C ALA A 99 -6.30 5.44 -1.14
N LEU A 100 -5.95 6.04 -2.28
CA LEU A 100 -6.67 5.85 -3.53
C LEU A 100 -6.55 4.41 -4.06
N ALA A 101 -5.36 3.81 -3.98
CA ALA A 101 -5.18 2.40 -4.32
C ALA A 101 -6.05 1.50 -3.43
N ALA A 102 -6.03 1.74 -2.12
CA ALA A 102 -6.82 0.95 -1.19
C ALA A 102 -8.33 1.07 -1.43
N ALA A 103 -8.83 2.30 -1.62
CA ALA A 103 -10.23 2.58 -1.92
C ALA A 103 -10.73 1.88 -3.19
N SER A 104 -9.87 1.73 -4.21
CA SER A 104 -10.25 1.07 -5.47
C SER A 104 -10.63 -0.41 -5.30
N THR A 105 -10.11 -1.08 -4.27
CA THR A 105 -10.40 -2.49 -3.98
C THR A 105 -11.64 -2.73 -3.13
N ARG A 106 -12.21 -1.67 -2.54
CA ARG A 106 -13.41 -1.76 -1.71
C ARG A 106 -14.70 -1.83 -2.53
N ARG A 107 -14.66 -1.53 -3.83
CA ARG A 107 -15.82 -1.61 -4.74
C ARG A 107 -16.03 -3.05 -5.23
N ARG A 108 -16.35 -3.96 -4.31
CA ARG A 108 -17.09 -5.20 -4.61
C ARG A 108 -17.75 -5.74 -3.33
N GLY A 109 -18.62 -4.93 -2.72
CA GLY A 109 -19.78 -5.52 -2.04
C GLY A 109 -20.77 -5.98 -3.12
N PRO A 110 -21.55 -7.05 -2.91
CA PRO A 110 -22.59 -7.43 -3.85
C PRO A 110 -23.60 -6.28 -3.94
N SER A 111 -23.55 -5.51 -5.03
CA SER A 111 -24.74 -4.80 -5.50
C SER A 111 -25.76 -5.88 -5.80
N GLY A 112 -26.87 -5.85 -5.06
CA GLY A 112 -27.88 -6.89 -5.02
C GLY A 112 -28.34 -7.33 -6.41
N GLY A 113 -28.59 -8.64 -6.53
CA GLY A 113 -29.40 -9.15 -7.61
C GLY A 113 -30.81 -8.56 -7.56
N PRO A 114 -31.54 -8.55 -8.69
CA PRO A 114 -32.95 -8.20 -8.69
C PRO A 114 -33.70 -9.32 -7.96
N GLY A 115 -34.35 -8.97 -6.86
CA GLY A 115 -35.36 -9.78 -6.19
C GLY A 115 -36.65 -8.99 -6.13
#